data_AF-A0A6J6UNM3-F1
#
_entry.id   AF-A0A6J6UNM3-F1
#
_cell.length_a   1.000
_cell.length_b   1.000
_cell.length_c   1.000
_cell.angle_alpha   90.00
_cell.angle_beta   90.00
_cell.angle_gamma   90.00
#
_symmetry.space_group_name_H-M   'P 1'
#
loop_
_entity.id
_entity.type
_entity.pdbx_description
1 polymer ?
#
loop_
_entity_poly.entity_id
_entity_poly.type
_entity_poly.pdbx_seq_one_letter_code
_entity_poly.pdbx_strand_id
1 'polypeptide(L)'
;MIIARLTLGSRTNRKSRVPDHRSIKFFFPWLVIVISLALYGISGGTTAVSAQQSTFTFAGAGWGHAVGMSQWGARGMAANGSAFNDILGWYYRGAAVTPATAINNDLRVLVAEKQNSFTLTTGGSTAFEGIGWAPGAATITATRSGNNILWSGGLTAVTGPSVDIQLWSAGGPLKLSTPGYSYRYGMLRISADAAGGLRAVVWGLPMQQYLYGLGEMSASWPMEALKAQATAGRTFAQKRIGVRGIADFDLYGSVLHQSYTGTKNEVANWQNAVNATSNQVITYNAQLIDAVYSASSGGHTENSEYVWVSQVPYLRGVPDPFDTAGGNPNAAWTRAFSGTELGSWFGLGTVTSVQILGPLGVSGRVDRATIRLTGTGGPSGTSRDLSGTAFRSTVNSKVASNRQLMSTKFALSGSSAPPPAAPAPSNSLPTGSITEAAASGRRVTISGTSYDPNGSPLVRVVSTMGSVQAVRDYRSTDGRFSVSWDGSVGTRSVCVTVFDEPSGQGISLGCRDVVVK
;
A
#
# COMPACT_ATOMS: atom_id res chain seq x y z
N MET A 1 -12.04 -44.79 1.24
CA MET A 1 -12.98 -45.90 0.96
C MET A 1 -14.28 -45.28 0.47
N ILE A 2 -14.96 -45.87 -0.53
CA ILE A 2 -15.99 -45.21 -1.38
C ILE A 2 -15.34 -44.12 -2.27
N ILE A 3 -15.13 -44.21 -3.59
CA ILE A 3 -15.69 -44.97 -4.74
C ILE A 3 -17.05 -44.49 -5.24
N ALA A 4 -17.01 -43.71 -6.34
CA ALA A 4 -17.94 -43.78 -7.47
C ALA A 4 -17.22 -43.33 -8.76
N ARG A 5 -17.50 -43.99 -9.90
CA ARG A 5 -16.80 -43.82 -11.20
C ARG A 5 -17.82 -43.80 -12.35
N LEU A 6 -17.61 -42.93 -13.34
CA LEU A 6 -18.13 -42.97 -14.74
C LEU A 6 -19.69 -42.93 -14.90
N THR A 7 -20.29 -42.57 -16.05
CA THR A 7 -19.95 -42.93 -17.46
C THR A 7 -20.45 -41.90 -18.50
N LEU A 8 -19.96 -41.97 -19.75
CA LEU A 8 -20.29 -41.12 -20.90
C LEU A 8 -21.50 -41.59 -21.75
N GLY A 9 -22.06 -40.67 -22.54
CA GLY A 9 -22.72 -40.90 -23.85
C GLY A 9 -23.77 -39.84 -24.21
N SER A 10 -24.18 -39.57 -25.46
CA SER A 10 -23.51 -39.60 -26.78
C SER A 10 -24.43 -38.95 -27.85
N ARG A 11 -23.88 -38.10 -28.76
CA ARG A 11 -24.38 -37.64 -30.09
C ARG A 11 -25.89 -37.64 -30.44
N THR A 12 -26.38 -36.57 -31.09
CA THR A 12 -26.85 -36.60 -32.51
C THR A 12 -27.15 -35.21 -33.12
N ASN A 13 -27.23 -35.13 -34.47
CA ASN A 13 -27.34 -33.92 -35.30
C ASN A 13 -28.77 -33.40 -35.52
N ARG A 14 -28.92 -32.11 -35.86
CA ARG A 14 -29.88 -31.63 -36.89
C ARG A 14 -29.35 -30.45 -37.70
N LYS A 15 -29.83 -30.32 -38.94
CA LYS A 15 -29.31 -29.46 -40.04
C LYS A 15 -30.15 -28.20 -40.30
N SER A 16 -29.57 -27.31 -41.12
CA SER A 16 -30.20 -26.27 -41.99
C SER A 16 -30.57 -24.93 -41.31
N ARG A 17 -30.54 -23.77 -42.00
CA ARG A 17 -30.48 -23.48 -43.46
C ARG A 17 -29.81 -22.10 -43.71
N VAL A 18 -29.24 -21.88 -44.90
CA VAL A 18 -28.72 -20.58 -45.41
C VAL A 18 -29.65 -20.09 -46.53
N PRO A 19 -29.74 -18.77 -46.81
CA PRO A 19 -29.17 -18.24 -48.07
C PRO A 19 -28.40 -16.90 -47.92
N ASP A 20 -27.59 -16.60 -48.94
CA ASP A 20 -26.73 -15.42 -49.14
C ASP A 20 -27.41 -14.39 -50.08
N HIS A 21 -26.96 -13.11 -50.06
CA HIS A 21 -26.54 -12.33 -51.26
C HIS A 21 -26.50 -10.78 -51.11
N ARG A 22 -25.27 -10.23 -51.25
CA ARG A 22 -24.85 -9.13 -52.15
C ARG A 22 -25.53 -7.73 -52.15
N SER A 23 -24.85 -6.78 -51.48
CA SER A 23 -24.29 -5.49 -51.98
C SER A 23 -24.91 -4.70 -53.17
N ILE A 24 -25.04 -3.37 -53.00
CA ILE A 24 -24.83 -2.30 -54.03
C ILE A 24 -24.57 -0.93 -53.34
N LYS A 25 -23.83 -0.01 -54.00
CA LYS A 25 -23.55 1.40 -53.61
C LYS A 25 -24.04 2.35 -54.71
N PHE A 26 -24.41 3.61 -54.41
CA PHE A 26 -24.33 4.75 -55.34
C PHE A 26 -24.20 6.12 -54.63
N PHE A 27 -23.94 7.19 -55.39
CA PHE A 27 -23.36 8.49 -54.96
C PHE A 27 -24.34 9.70 -55.09
N PHE A 28 -23.93 10.84 -54.51
CA PHE A 28 -24.37 12.26 -54.67
C PHE A 28 -24.72 12.69 -56.13
N PRO A 29 -25.36 13.88 -56.46
CA PRO A 29 -24.94 15.24 -56.00
C PRO A 29 -25.90 16.51 -56.09
N TRP A 30 -25.33 17.70 -55.72
CA TRP A 30 -25.65 19.13 -56.08
C TRP A 30 -26.71 20.02 -55.34
N LEU A 31 -26.61 21.33 -55.61
CA LEU A 31 -26.94 22.58 -54.87
C LEU A 31 -27.70 23.58 -55.81
N VAL A 32 -28.24 24.74 -55.30
CA VAL A 32 -28.79 26.00 -55.98
C VAL A 32 -30.30 26.24 -55.71
N ILE A 33 -30.87 27.44 -55.40
CA ILE A 33 -30.42 28.75 -54.78
C ILE A 33 -31.65 29.68 -54.45
N VAL A 34 -31.51 30.64 -53.50
CA VAL A 34 -32.15 31.99 -53.24
C VAL A 34 -33.57 32.33 -53.80
N ILE A 35 -34.55 32.91 -53.06
CA ILE A 35 -34.81 34.37 -52.81
C ILE A 35 -35.76 34.61 -51.60
N SER A 36 -35.58 35.74 -50.91
CA SER A 36 -36.32 36.24 -49.72
C SER A 36 -37.70 36.87 -50.00
N LEU A 37 -38.61 36.89 -49.01
CA LEU A 37 -39.28 38.12 -48.52
C LEU A 37 -39.94 37.91 -47.13
N ALA A 38 -40.29 38.99 -46.44
CA ALA A 38 -40.58 39.02 -45.00
C ALA A 38 -42.09 39.08 -44.64
N LEU A 39 -42.47 38.70 -43.41
CA LEU A 39 -42.89 39.65 -42.35
C LEU A 39 -43.24 38.95 -41.01
N TYR A 40 -42.94 39.64 -39.90
CA TYR A 40 -43.59 39.61 -38.56
C TYR A 40 -44.09 38.29 -37.93
N GLY A 41 -43.57 37.94 -36.74
CA GLY A 41 -44.17 36.87 -35.94
C GLY A 41 -43.50 36.52 -34.60
N ILE A 42 -43.61 37.41 -33.61
CA ILE A 42 -43.50 37.13 -32.16
C ILE A 42 -42.12 36.69 -31.62
N SER A 43 -41.66 37.43 -30.62
CA SER A 43 -40.49 37.13 -29.77
C SER A 43 -40.68 35.88 -28.92
N GLY A 44 -40.48 34.70 -29.52
CA GLY A 44 -40.25 33.44 -28.81
C GLY A 44 -38.75 33.24 -28.59
N GLY A 45 -38.16 33.98 -27.65
CA GLY A 45 -36.75 33.82 -27.31
C GLY A 45 -36.49 32.45 -26.71
N THR A 46 -36.09 31.49 -27.54
CA THR A 46 -35.52 30.21 -27.10
C THR A 46 -34.16 30.48 -26.49
N THR A 47 -34.18 30.94 -25.24
CA THR A 47 -33.05 30.76 -24.34
C THR A 47 -32.82 29.25 -24.25
N ALA A 48 -31.84 28.78 -25.02
CA ALA A 48 -31.27 27.48 -24.79
C ALA A 48 -30.69 27.54 -23.38
N VAL A 49 -31.45 27.02 -22.40
CA VAL A 49 -30.93 26.79 -21.06
C VAL A 49 -29.84 25.75 -21.23
N SER A 50 -28.62 26.24 -21.44
CA SER A 50 -27.42 25.43 -21.37
C SER A 50 -27.50 24.69 -20.05
N ALA A 51 -27.68 23.37 -20.13
CA ALA A 51 -27.73 22.53 -18.94
C ALA A 51 -26.40 22.72 -18.23
N GLN A 52 -26.41 23.53 -17.16
CA GLN A 52 -25.22 23.98 -16.46
C GLN A 52 -24.43 22.75 -16.07
N GLN A 53 -23.30 22.52 -16.76
CA GLN A 53 -22.54 21.28 -16.62
C GLN A 53 -22.03 21.18 -15.19
N SER A 54 -22.73 20.37 -14.40
CA SER A 54 -22.43 20.07 -13.02
C SER A 54 -21.05 19.42 -12.95
N THR A 55 -20.04 20.23 -12.68
CA THR A 55 -18.67 19.76 -12.49
C THR A 55 -18.49 19.45 -11.01
N PHE A 56 -18.45 18.17 -10.68
CA PHE A 56 -18.26 17.69 -9.33
C PHE A 56 -16.78 17.69 -9.01
N THR A 57 -16.40 18.57 -8.08
CA THR A 57 -15.01 18.72 -7.63
C THR A 57 -14.85 18.00 -6.30
N PHE A 58 -13.90 17.07 -6.26
CA PHE A 58 -13.55 16.24 -5.11
C PHE A 58 -12.23 16.76 -4.53
N ALA A 59 -12.27 17.33 -3.34
CA ALA A 59 -11.09 17.70 -2.56
C ALA A 59 -10.76 16.56 -1.59
N GLY A 60 -9.55 16.02 -1.64
CA GLY A 60 -9.14 14.86 -0.86
C GLY A 60 -7.69 14.93 -0.38
N ALA A 61 -7.30 13.90 0.38
CA ALA A 61 -5.99 13.80 1.01
C ALA A 61 -5.53 12.34 1.07
N GLY A 62 -4.22 12.10 1.18
CA GLY A 62 -3.63 10.78 1.28
C GLY A 62 -3.61 9.98 -0.04
N TRP A 63 -2.88 8.87 -0.02
CA TRP A 63 -2.80 7.88 -1.11
C TRP A 63 -2.64 6.48 -0.51
N GLY A 64 -3.61 5.60 -0.80
CA GLY A 64 -3.59 4.18 -0.41
C GLY A 64 -4.77 3.83 0.48
N HIS A 65 -4.54 2.99 1.51
CA HIS A 65 -5.58 2.53 2.45
C HIS A 65 -5.56 3.24 3.82
N ALA A 66 -4.50 3.98 4.16
CA ALA A 66 -4.32 4.65 5.46
C ALA A 66 -4.38 3.77 6.72
N VAL A 67 -4.70 2.48 6.64
CA VAL A 67 -4.50 1.53 7.76
C VAL A 67 -3.00 1.23 7.95
N GLY A 68 -2.53 1.21 9.20
CA GLY A 68 -1.13 0.92 9.53
C GLY A 68 -0.18 2.07 9.18
N MET A 69 1.07 1.78 8.83
CA MET A 69 2.10 2.81 8.68
C MET A 69 1.90 3.72 7.46
N SER A 70 1.91 5.03 7.67
CA SER A 70 2.05 6.02 6.60
C SER A 70 3.52 6.16 6.22
N GLN A 71 3.86 6.04 4.95
CA GLN A 71 5.25 6.20 4.50
C GLN A 71 5.70 7.67 4.58
N TRP A 72 4.86 8.61 4.14
CA TRP A 72 5.11 10.05 4.30
C TRP A 72 5.10 10.47 5.77
N GLY A 73 4.20 9.91 6.59
CA GLY A 73 4.20 10.15 8.03
C GLY A 73 5.45 9.62 8.73
N ALA A 74 5.88 8.39 8.43
CA ALA A 74 7.14 7.82 8.91
C ALA A 74 8.37 8.66 8.51
N ARG A 75 8.39 9.19 7.28
CA ARG A 75 9.40 10.17 6.86
C ARG A 75 9.36 11.45 7.70
N GLY A 76 8.17 11.99 7.96
CA GLY A 76 7.98 13.18 8.80
C GLY A 76 8.44 12.96 10.24
N MET A 77 8.07 11.83 10.86
CA MET A 77 8.53 11.44 12.20
C MET A 77 10.06 11.31 12.26
N ALA A 78 10.67 10.59 11.30
CA ALA A 78 12.11 10.43 11.24
C ALA A 78 12.85 11.77 11.00
N ALA A 79 12.28 12.68 10.22
CA ALA A 79 12.81 14.03 10.03
C ALA A 79 12.72 14.89 11.30
N ASN A 80 11.79 14.59 12.21
CA ASN A 80 11.68 15.17 13.55
C ASN A 80 12.43 14.33 14.63
N GLY A 81 13.33 13.43 14.22
CA GLY A 81 14.21 12.69 15.12
C GLY A 81 13.65 11.43 15.78
N SER A 82 12.43 10.98 15.41
CA SER A 82 11.90 9.70 15.91
C SER A 82 12.74 8.51 15.41
N ALA A 83 13.07 7.58 16.30
CA ALA A 83 13.72 6.33 15.92
C ALA A 83 12.72 5.35 15.30
N PHE A 84 13.21 4.38 14.52
CA PHE A 84 12.33 3.48 13.76
C PHE A 84 11.37 2.65 14.63
N ASN A 85 11.76 2.30 15.85
CA ASN A 85 10.91 1.65 16.84
C ASN A 85 9.73 2.54 17.28
N ASP A 86 9.93 3.85 17.44
CA ASP A 86 8.90 4.78 17.86
C ASP A 86 7.90 5.05 16.72
N ILE A 87 8.41 5.13 15.49
CA ILE A 87 7.61 5.21 14.25
C ILE A 87 6.71 3.98 14.15
N LEU A 88 7.26 2.78 14.30
CA LEU A 88 6.48 1.55 14.21
C LEU A 88 5.49 1.41 15.37
N GLY A 89 5.87 1.78 16.60
CA GLY A 89 4.98 1.78 17.76
C GLY A 89 3.82 2.77 17.67
N TRP A 90 4.00 3.90 16.96
CA TRP A 90 2.94 4.87 16.68
C TRP A 90 1.84 4.28 15.78
N TYR A 91 2.23 3.64 14.68
CA TYR A 91 1.29 3.11 13.68
C TYR A 91 0.76 1.70 13.98
N TYR A 92 1.47 0.90 14.77
CA TYR A 92 1.09 -0.47 15.12
C TYR A 92 0.86 -0.60 16.63
N ARG A 93 -0.26 -0.06 17.12
CA ARG A 93 -0.52 0.11 18.56
C ARG A 93 -0.40 -1.19 19.37
N GLY A 94 0.37 -1.15 20.45
CA GLY A 94 0.62 -2.29 21.33
C GLY A 94 1.48 -3.41 20.72
N ALA A 95 1.93 -3.27 19.47
CA ALA A 95 2.91 -4.16 18.87
C ALA A 95 4.34 -3.66 19.17
N ALA A 96 5.31 -4.57 19.20
CA ALA A 96 6.70 -4.27 19.49
C ALA A 96 7.61 -4.75 18.34
N VAL A 97 8.72 -4.02 18.13
CA VAL A 97 9.84 -4.53 17.32
C VAL A 97 10.58 -5.58 18.14
N THR A 98 10.76 -6.76 17.58
CA THR A 98 11.40 -7.90 18.23
C THR A 98 12.33 -8.63 17.26
N PRO A 99 13.46 -9.20 17.74
CA PRO A 99 14.21 -10.17 16.97
C PRO A 99 13.33 -11.38 16.62
N ALA A 100 13.31 -11.80 15.36
CA ALA A 100 12.62 -13.00 14.94
C ALA A 100 13.32 -14.26 15.50
N THR A 101 12.54 -15.20 16.03
CA THR A 101 13.04 -16.52 16.47
C THR A 101 13.50 -17.38 15.29
N ALA A 102 12.84 -17.23 14.14
CA ALA A 102 13.26 -17.77 12.86
C ALA A 102 12.81 -16.85 11.71
N ILE A 103 13.61 -16.78 10.65
CA ILE A 103 13.26 -16.14 9.38
C ILE A 103 13.18 -17.25 8.32
N ASN A 104 12.09 -17.27 7.56
CA ASN A 104 11.99 -18.14 6.39
C ASN A 104 12.68 -17.44 5.20
N ASN A 105 13.63 -18.15 4.60
CA ASN A 105 14.49 -17.67 3.52
C ASN A 105 14.17 -18.31 2.15
N ASP A 106 13.03 -18.99 2.02
CA ASP A 106 12.49 -19.47 0.75
C ASP A 106 11.24 -18.68 0.37
N LEU A 107 11.42 -17.39 0.06
CA LEU A 107 10.34 -16.53 -0.39
C LEU A 107 10.11 -16.71 -1.91
N ARG A 108 8.85 -16.76 -2.32
CA ARG A 108 8.45 -16.88 -3.72
C ARG A 108 7.59 -15.68 -4.14
N VAL A 109 8.06 -14.92 -5.13
CA VAL A 109 7.48 -13.65 -5.56
C VAL A 109 7.07 -13.72 -7.03
N LEU A 110 5.76 -13.63 -7.30
CA LEU A 110 5.24 -13.47 -8.66
C LEU A 110 5.56 -12.07 -9.17
N VAL A 111 6.40 -11.97 -10.19
CA VAL A 111 6.82 -10.67 -10.78
C VAL A 111 6.06 -10.31 -12.05
N ALA A 112 5.50 -11.29 -12.77
CA ALA A 112 4.60 -11.08 -13.90
C ALA A 112 3.73 -12.32 -14.18
N GLU A 113 2.54 -12.12 -14.74
CA GLU A 113 1.58 -13.16 -15.13
C GLU A 113 0.89 -12.81 -16.45
N LYS A 114 0.15 -13.75 -17.05
CA LYS A 114 -0.70 -13.55 -18.24
C LYS A 114 0.04 -12.97 -19.46
N GLN A 115 1.32 -13.32 -19.64
CA GLN A 115 2.13 -12.86 -20.78
C GLN A 115 2.14 -13.91 -21.91
N ASN A 116 1.98 -13.52 -23.17
CA ASN A 116 2.12 -14.47 -24.28
C ASN A 116 3.58 -14.90 -24.52
N SER A 117 4.52 -14.00 -24.20
CA SER A 117 5.96 -14.26 -24.21
C SER A 117 6.67 -13.41 -23.16
N PHE A 118 7.86 -13.86 -22.77
CA PHE A 118 8.84 -13.07 -22.04
C PHE A 118 10.11 -12.96 -22.86
N THR A 119 10.73 -11.78 -22.88
CA THR A 119 12.11 -11.62 -23.33
C THR A 119 13.00 -11.44 -22.10
N LEU A 120 14.06 -12.24 -22.02
CA LEU A 120 15.02 -12.31 -20.94
C LEU A 120 16.37 -11.84 -21.50
N THR A 121 17.04 -10.90 -20.84
CA THR A 121 18.41 -10.49 -21.19
C THR A 121 19.34 -10.93 -20.07
N THR A 122 20.27 -11.83 -20.36
CA THR A 122 21.27 -12.30 -19.39
C THR A 122 22.39 -11.27 -19.25
N GLY A 123 22.93 -11.10 -18.04
CA GLY A 123 24.14 -10.28 -17.83
C GLY A 123 25.43 -10.99 -18.23
N GLY A 124 25.44 -12.33 -18.10
CA GLY A 124 26.53 -13.20 -18.53
C GLY A 124 26.03 -14.63 -18.68
N SER A 125 26.93 -15.61 -18.62
CA SER A 125 26.52 -17.00 -18.87
C SER A 125 25.56 -17.48 -17.78
N THR A 126 24.39 -17.98 -18.20
CA THR A 126 23.26 -18.32 -17.32
C THR A 126 22.74 -19.72 -17.64
N ALA A 127 22.51 -20.51 -16.60
CA ALA A 127 21.93 -21.85 -16.71
C ALA A 127 20.40 -21.79 -16.81
N PHE A 128 19.86 -22.51 -17.79
CA PHE A 128 18.43 -22.78 -17.99
C PHE A 128 18.21 -24.27 -17.77
N GLU A 129 17.57 -24.63 -16.66
CA GLU A 129 17.52 -26.01 -16.20
C GLU A 129 16.73 -26.91 -17.16
N GLY A 130 17.32 -28.06 -17.53
CA GLY A 130 16.79 -28.94 -18.56
C GLY A 130 16.96 -28.47 -20.01
N ILE A 131 17.57 -27.29 -20.26
CA ILE A 131 17.90 -26.79 -21.61
C ILE A 131 19.41 -26.76 -21.83
N GLY A 132 20.16 -26.09 -20.96
CA GLY A 132 21.59 -25.82 -21.15
C GLY A 132 22.00 -24.42 -20.71
N TRP A 133 23.03 -23.88 -21.34
CA TRP A 133 23.64 -22.59 -20.95
C TRP A 133 23.48 -21.54 -22.05
N ALA A 134 23.07 -20.35 -21.65
CA ALA A 134 23.19 -19.16 -22.46
C ALA A 134 24.65 -18.67 -22.46
N PRO A 135 25.26 -18.36 -23.63
CA PRO A 135 26.62 -17.83 -23.70
C PRO A 135 26.63 -16.31 -23.47
N GLY A 136 27.29 -15.85 -22.40
CA GLY A 136 27.49 -14.42 -22.13
C GLY A 136 26.18 -13.62 -22.05
N ALA A 137 26.23 -12.35 -22.48
CA ALA A 137 25.05 -11.51 -22.57
C ALA A 137 24.22 -11.88 -23.81
N ALA A 138 23.04 -12.47 -23.59
CA ALA A 138 22.16 -13.00 -24.63
C ALA A 138 20.71 -12.53 -24.41
N THR A 139 19.94 -12.44 -25.50
CA THR A 139 18.51 -12.10 -25.48
C THR A 139 17.70 -13.32 -25.86
N ILE A 140 17.09 -13.95 -24.85
CA ILE A 140 16.33 -15.20 -24.94
C ILE A 140 14.84 -14.89 -24.86
N THR A 141 14.03 -15.55 -25.67
CA THR A 141 12.58 -15.37 -25.67
C THR A 141 11.89 -16.68 -25.30
N ALA A 142 11.11 -16.65 -24.22
CA ALA A 142 10.18 -17.71 -23.84
C ALA A 142 8.81 -17.39 -24.43
N THR A 143 8.27 -18.23 -25.30
CA THR A 143 6.95 -18.06 -25.94
C THR A 143 6.02 -19.20 -25.57
N ARG A 144 4.76 -18.87 -25.27
CA ARG A 144 3.74 -19.88 -24.92
C ARG A 144 3.42 -20.78 -26.11
N SER A 145 3.45 -22.11 -25.92
CA SER A 145 3.08 -23.09 -26.96
C SER A 145 2.33 -24.29 -26.38
N GLY A 146 1.03 -24.44 -26.63
CA GLY A 146 0.24 -25.60 -26.15
C GLY A 146 0.14 -25.67 -24.61
N ASN A 147 0.82 -26.61 -23.96
CA ASN A 147 1.12 -26.62 -22.50
C ASN A 147 2.62 -26.44 -22.18
N ASN A 148 3.41 -26.19 -23.21
CA ASN A 148 4.85 -26.11 -23.23
C ASN A 148 5.33 -24.66 -23.38
N ILE A 149 6.65 -24.49 -23.35
CA ILE A 149 7.35 -23.23 -23.60
C ILE A 149 8.32 -23.45 -24.77
N LEU A 150 8.22 -22.58 -25.79
CA LEU A 150 9.18 -22.49 -26.88
C LEU A 150 10.25 -21.45 -26.51
N TRP A 151 11.52 -21.86 -26.58
CA TRP A 151 12.69 -21.02 -26.31
C TRP A 151 13.40 -20.70 -27.62
N SER A 152 13.66 -19.42 -27.85
CA SER A 152 14.40 -18.89 -29.00
C SER A 152 15.38 -17.79 -28.59
N GLY A 153 16.32 -17.43 -29.48
CA GLY A 153 17.28 -16.35 -29.26
C GLY A 153 18.43 -16.76 -28.33
N GLY A 154 19.52 -17.29 -28.88
CA GLY A 154 20.66 -17.80 -28.09
C GLY A 154 20.42 -19.17 -27.43
N LEU A 155 19.17 -19.62 -27.31
CA LEU A 155 18.77 -21.00 -27.04
C LEU A 155 17.70 -21.43 -28.04
N THR A 156 17.59 -22.72 -28.33
CA THR A 156 16.54 -23.29 -29.20
C THR A 156 16.02 -24.59 -28.59
N ALA A 157 14.84 -24.56 -27.98
CA ALA A 157 14.25 -25.72 -27.32
C ALA A 157 12.72 -25.61 -27.20
N VAL A 158 12.04 -26.76 -27.08
CA VAL A 158 10.67 -26.83 -26.58
C VAL A 158 10.70 -27.65 -25.29
N THR A 159 10.27 -27.05 -24.19
CA THR A 159 10.29 -27.67 -22.85
C THR A 159 8.89 -27.97 -22.34
N GLY A 160 8.78 -28.65 -21.21
CA GLY A 160 7.52 -28.81 -20.47
C GLY A 160 6.96 -27.47 -19.94
N PRO A 161 6.01 -27.53 -18.98
CA PRO A 161 5.24 -26.37 -18.54
C PRO A 161 6.03 -25.36 -17.69
N SER A 162 7.26 -25.67 -17.30
CA SER A 162 8.10 -24.78 -16.49
C SER A 162 9.59 -25.00 -16.74
N VAL A 163 10.39 -23.94 -16.61
CA VAL A 163 11.85 -23.96 -16.60
C VAL A 163 12.33 -23.01 -15.50
N ASP A 164 13.34 -23.46 -14.75
CA ASP A 164 14.03 -22.66 -13.75
C ASP A 164 15.36 -22.12 -14.30
N ILE A 165 15.70 -20.90 -13.90
CA ILE A 165 16.82 -20.13 -14.44
C ILE A 165 17.62 -19.58 -13.26
N GLN A 166 18.93 -19.86 -13.20
CA GLN A 166 19.78 -19.46 -12.07
C GLN A 166 20.14 -17.97 -12.15
N LEU A 167 19.83 -17.18 -11.12
CA LEU A 167 20.07 -15.73 -11.11
C LEU A 167 21.44 -15.33 -10.55
N TRP A 168 22.14 -16.25 -9.88
CA TRP A 168 23.48 -16.04 -9.30
C TRP A 168 24.64 -16.25 -10.30
N SER A 169 24.36 -16.26 -11.60
CA SER A 169 25.30 -16.74 -12.60
C SER A 169 26.41 -15.72 -12.94
N ALA A 170 27.53 -16.21 -13.46
CA ALA A 170 28.72 -15.40 -13.73
C ALA A 170 28.47 -14.36 -14.85
N GLY A 171 28.32 -13.10 -14.44
CA GLY A 171 28.24 -11.92 -15.32
C GLY A 171 27.09 -10.95 -15.02
N GLY A 172 26.23 -11.24 -14.04
CA GLY A 172 25.32 -10.23 -13.47
C GLY A 172 23.83 -10.46 -13.75
N PRO A 173 22.97 -9.49 -13.40
CA PRO A 173 21.55 -9.71 -13.23
C PRO A 173 20.82 -9.98 -14.54
N LEU A 174 19.87 -10.93 -14.51
CA LEU A 174 18.98 -11.22 -15.62
C LEU A 174 17.84 -10.19 -15.63
N LYS A 175 17.64 -9.51 -16.77
CA LYS A 175 16.51 -8.60 -17.01
C LYS A 175 15.33 -9.33 -17.61
N LEU A 176 14.12 -9.04 -17.15
CA LEU A 176 12.85 -9.56 -17.69
C LEU A 176 12.05 -8.42 -18.35
N SER A 177 11.54 -8.64 -19.57
CA SER A 177 10.83 -7.62 -20.36
C SER A 177 9.62 -7.01 -19.66
N THR A 178 8.83 -7.85 -18.97
CA THR A 178 7.71 -7.46 -18.12
C THR A 178 7.99 -8.04 -16.72
N PRO A 179 8.12 -7.23 -15.65
CA PRO A 179 7.79 -5.80 -15.55
C PRO A 179 8.91 -4.83 -15.98
N GLY A 180 10.01 -5.31 -16.56
CA GLY A 180 11.13 -4.47 -17.02
C GLY A 180 12.29 -4.37 -16.02
N TYR A 181 12.26 -5.15 -14.93
CA TYR A 181 13.29 -5.19 -13.88
C TYR A 181 14.31 -6.31 -14.10
N SER A 182 15.41 -6.24 -13.34
CA SER A 182 16.47 -7.25 -13.34
C SER A 182 16.65 -7.89 -11.97
N TYR A 183 17.03 -9.16 -11.93
CA TYR A 183 17.10 -9.99 -10.72
C TYR A 183 18.43 -10.74 -10.64
N ARG A 184 18.95 -10.96 -9.42
CA ARG A 184 20.27 -11.62 -9.17
C ARG A 184 20.31 -12.62 -8.01
N TYR A 185 19.20 -12.83 -7.32
CA TYR A 185 19.10 -13.66 -6.12
C TYR A 185 18.00 -14.69 -6.28
N GLY A 186 18.24 -15.92 -5.81
CA GLY A 186 17.35 -17.05 -6.03
C GLY A 186 17.34 -17.53 -7.49
N MET A 187 16.21 -18.06 -7.92
CA MET A 187 15.97 -18.57 -9.28
C MET A 187 14.75 -17.90 -9.88
N LEU A 188 14.73 -17.73 -11.21
CA LEU A 188 13.56 -17.29 -11.96
C LEU A 188 12.88 -18.50 -12.61
N ARG A 189 11.66 -18.81 -12.16
CA ARG A 189 10.79 -19.79 -12.80
C ARG A 189 9.94 -19.10 -13.86
N ILE A 190 10.09 -19.49 -15.12
CA ILE A 190 9.08 -19.22 -16.15
C ILE A 190 8.18 -20.44 -16.25
N SER A 191 6.87 -20.25 -16.15
CA SER A 191 5.90 -21.34 -16.27
C SER A 191 4.65 -20.96 -17.07
N ALA A 192 3.99 -21.96 -17.65
CA ALA A 192 2.65 -21.83 -18.20
C ALA A 192 1.65 -21.46 -17.09
N ASP A 193 0.85 -20.42 -17.35
CA ASP A 193 -0.23 -20.00 -16.48
C ASP A 193 -1.51 -20.81 -16.79
N ALA A 194 -2.18 -21.30 -15.75
CA ALA A 194 -3.45 -22.01 -15.87
C ALA A 194 -4.60 -21.09 -16.34
N ALA A 195 -4.48 -19.77 -16.12
CA ALA A 195 -5.39 -18.77 -16.66
C ALA A 195 -5.11 -18.38 -18.13
N GLY A 196 -4.05 -18.93 -18.73
CA GLY A 196 -3.58 -18.63 -20.09
C GLY A 196 -2.34 -17.72 -20.12
N GLY A 197 -1.44 -18.01 -21.04
CA GLY A 197 -0.13 -17.33 -21.15
C GLY A 197 0.95 -17.95 -20.26
N LEU A 198 1.96 -17.15 -19.96
CA LEU A 198 3.12 -17.43 -19.12
C LEU A 198 3.12 -16.52 -17.88
N ARG A 199 3.77 -17.00 -16.83
CA ARG A 199 4.07 -16.27 -15.60
C ARG A 199 5.53 -16.45 -15.19
N ALA A 200 6.01 -15.52 -14.38
CA ALA A 200 7.38 -15.41 -13.92
C ALA A 200 7.40 -15.26 -12.39
N VAL A 201 8.04 -16.20 -11.70
CA VAL A 201 8.16 -16.23 -10.23
C VAL A 201 9.65 -16.27 -9.85
N VAL A 202 10.09 -15.35 -8.99
CA VAL A 202 11.41 -15.44 -8.34
C VAL A 202 11.25 -16.29 -7.08
N TRP A 203 11.99 -17.39 -6.95
CA TRP A 203 11.89 -18.33 -5.83
C TRP A 203 13.26 -18.71 -5.26
N GLY A 204 13.30 -19.36 -4.09
CA GLY A 204 14.56 -19.56 -3.36
C GLY A 204 15.21 -18.23 -2.96
N LEU A 205 14.39 -17.19 -2.73
CA LEU A 205 14.83 -15.83 -2.46
C LEU A 205 14.96 -15.59 -0.94
N PRO A 206 16.17 -15.40 -0.38
CA PRO A 206 16.30 -15.17 1.04
C PRO A 206 15.76 -13.80 1.44
N MET A 207 15.24 -13.69 2.66
CA MET A 207 14.45 -12.54 3.11
C MET A 207 15.22 -11.21 3.02
N GLN A 208 16.52 -11.22 3.33
CA GLN A 208 17.35 -10.03 3.29
C GLN A 208 17.55 -9.51 1.85
N GLN A 209 17.80 -10.43 0.91
CA GLN A 209 17.95 -10.16 -0.53
C GLN A 209 16.64 -9.71 -1.17
N TYR A 210 15.50 -10.27 -0.75
CA TYR A 210 14.19 -9.76 -1.13
C TYR A 210 14.02 -8.29 -0.74
N LEU A 211 14.34 -7.95 0.51
CA LEU A 211 14.19 -6.59 1.02
C LEU A 211 15.12 -5.61 0.30
N TYR A 212 16.33 -5.99 -0.11
CA TYR A 212 17.18 -5.12 -0.92
C TYR A 212 16.53 -4.70 -2.25
N GLY A 213 15.67 -5.55 -2.84
CA GLY A 213 14.95 -5.23 -4.08
C GLY A 213 13.60 -4.55 -3.88
N LEU A 214 13.18 -4.31 -2.64
CA LEU A 214 11.90 -3.67 -2.29
C LEU A 214 11.92 -2.17 -2.66
N GLY A 215 10.93 -1.75 -3.44
CA GLY A 215 10.83 -0.43 -4.06
C GLY A 215 9.63 0.39 -3.58
N GLU A 216 9.52 0.53 -2.27
CA GLU A 216 8.37 1.12 -1.58
C GLU A 216 8.59 2.58 -1.15
N MET A 217 9.81 2.93 -0.78
CA MET A 217 10.21 4.27 -0.36
C MET A 217 11.47 4.71 -1.07
N SER A 218 11.62 6.02 -1.29
CA SER A 218 12.85 6.56 -1.88
C SER A 218 14.02 6.35 -0.93
N ALA A 219 15.10 5.73 -1.41
CA ALA A 219 16.32 5.52 -0.64
C ALA A 219 17.03 6.84 -0.22
N SER A 220 16.58 8.01 -0.69
CA SER A 220 17.04 9.31 -0.20
C SER A 220 16.35 9.79 1.08
N TRP A 221 15.35 9.06 1.60
CA TRP A 221 14.62 9.43 2.81
C TRP A 221 15.42 9.12 4.09
N PRO A 222 15.06 9.71 5.24
CA PRO A 222 15.79 9.55 6.50
C PRO A 222 15.94 8.09 6.92
N MET A 223 17.12 7.75 7.46
CA MET A 223 17.51 6.38 7.81
C MET A 223 16.47 5.66 8.70
N GLU A 224 15.91 6.33 9.71
CA GLU A 224 14.92 5.73 10.61
C GLU A 224 13.59 5.39 9.91
N ALA A 225 13.17 6.19 8.92
CA ALA A 225 12.02 5.85 8.09
C ALA A 225 12.31 4.63 7.20
N LEU A 226 13.51 4.54 6.63
CA LEU A 226 13.93 3.37 5.84
C LEU A 226 14.00 2.10 6.70
N LYS A 227 14.53 2.19 7.93
CA LYS A 227 14.53 1.09 8.91
C LYS A 227 13.11 0.65 9.28
N ALA A 228 12.20 1.60 9.48
CA ALA A 228 10.79 1.30 9.74
C ALA A 228 10.17 0.51 8.57
N GLN A 229 10.39 0.97 7.33
CA GLN A 229 9.92 0.30 6.11
C GLN A 229 10.54 -1.08 5.88
N ALA A 230 11.83 -1.26 6.17
CA ALA A 230 12.49 -2.56 6.07
C ALA A 230 11.91 -3.55 7.09
N THR A 231 11.67 -3.12 8.32
CA THR A 231 11.12 -3.94 9.41
C THR A 231 9.64 -4.30 9.18
N ALA A 232 8.82 -3.32 8.77
CA ALA A 232 7.43 -3.55 8.39
C ALA A 232 7.35 -4.45 7.15
N GLY A 233 8.18 -4.19 6.13
CA GLY A 233 8.25 -4.99 4.91
C GLY A 233 8.66 -6.45 5.18
N ARG A 234 9.65 -6.67 6.05
CA ARG A 234 10.07 -8.01 6.49
C ARG A 234 8.92 -8.76 7.17
N THR A 235 8.24 -8.08 8.09
CA THR A 235 7.11 -8.65 8.84
C THR A 235 5.94 -9.01 7.92
N PHE A 236 5.59 -8.12 6.99
CA PHE A 236 4.53 -8.34 6.01
C PHE A 236 4.80 -9.57 5.13
N ALA A 237 6.03 -9.70 4.63
CA ALA A 237 6.48 -10.82 3.81
C ALA A 237 6.50 -12.13 4.61
N GLN A 238 7.18 -12.13 5.77
CA GLN A 238 7.33 -13.28 6.64
C GLN A 238 5.98 -13.88 7.09
N LYS A 239 4.97 -13.02 7.33
CA LYS A 239 3.61 -13.45 7.68
C LYS A 239 2.83 -14.09 6.51
N ARG A 240 3.27 -13.92 5.26
CA ARG A 240 2.56 -14.41 4.07
C ARG A 240 3.15 -15.68 3.47
N ILE A 241 4.40 -16.04 3.79
CA ILE A 241 5.02 -17.28 3.33
C ILE A 241 4.19 -18.48 3.78
N GLY A 242 3.76 -19.32 2.83
CA GLY A 242 2.93 -20.50 3.10
C GLY A 242 1.48 -20.23 3.51
N VAL A 243 1.04 -18.97 3.65
CA VAL A 243 -0.30 -18.60 4.16
C VAL A 243 -1.39 -18.57 3.06
N ARG A 244 -1.06 -18.99 1.82
CA ARG A 244 -2.04 -19.15 0.74
C ARG A 244 -1.82 -20.44 -0.04
N GLY A 245 -2.93 -21.15 -0.31
CA GLY A 245 -2.98 -22.29 -1.23
C GLY A 245 -2.88 -21.91 -2.72
N ILE A 246 -2.06 -20.90 -3.05
CA ILE A 246 -1.67 -20.61 -4.43
C ILE A 246 -0.46 -21.50 -4.73
N ALA A 247 -0.50 -22.26 -5.83
CA ALA A 247 0.34 -23.44 -5.99
C ALA A 247 1.87 -23.19 -6.02
N ASP A 248 2.32 -21.97 -6.32
CA ASP A 248 3.74 -21.71 -6.66
C ASP A 248 4.34 -20.39 -6.14
N PHE A 249 3.59 -19.48 -5.51
CA PHE A 249 4.14 -18.23 -4.97
C PHE A 249 3.44 -17.73 -3.70
N ASP A 250 4.14 -16.91 -2.90
CA ASP A 250 3.67 -16.35 -1.63
C ASP A 250 3.23 -14.88 -1.76
N LEU A 251 3.96 -14.09 -2.56
CA LEU A 251 3.74 -12.65 -2.72
C LEU A 251 3.58 -12.22 -4.19
N TYR A 252 2.75 -11.20 -4.42
CA TYR A 252 2.79 -10.40 -5.64
C TYR A 252 3.91 -9.34 -5.53
N GLY A 253 4.83 -9.29 -6.49
CA GLY A 253 5.88 -8.26 -6.59
C GLY A 253 5.38 -6.90 -7.06
N SER A 254 4.11 -6.58 -6.84
CA SER A 254 3.41 -5.38 -7.30
C SER A 254 2.64 -4.72 -6.16
N VAL A 255 1.99 -3.58 -6.45
CA VAL A 255 1.13 -2.84 -5.50
C VAL A 255 -0.04 -3.64 -4.88
N LEU A 256 -0.28 -4.88 -5.33
CA LEU A 256 -1.21 -5.81 -4.68
C LEU A 256 -0.71 -6.29 -3.32
N HIS A 257 0.62 -6.43 -3.15
CA HIS A 257 1.26 -6.81 -1.90
C HIS A 257 2.43 -5.88 -1.61
N GLN A 258 3.55 -6.04 -2.35
CA GLN A 258 4.77 -5.27 -2.15
C GLN A 258 5.53 -5.06 -3.45
N SER A 259 6.04 -3.85 -3.67
CA SER A 259 6.75 -3.45 -4.88
C SER A 259 8.14 -4.11 -4.98
N TYR A 260 8.26 -5.31 -5.55
CA TYR A 260 9.56 -6.00 -5.71
C TYR A 260 10.18 -5.72 -7.08
N THR A 261 11.27 -4.96 -7.06
CA THR A 261 11.90 -4.36 -8.24
C THR A 261 13.28 -4.94 -8.57
N GLY A 262 13.70 -6.00 -7.84
CA GLY A 262 15.01 -6.61 -7.98
C GLY A 262 16.14 -5.59 -7.84
N THR A 263 17.14 -5.65 -8.71
CA THR A 263 18.37 -4.82 -8.59
C THR A 263 18.14 -3.32 -8.70
N LYS A 264 16.95 -2.86 -9.11
CA LYS A 264 16.65 -1.43 -9.29
C LYS A 264 16.79 -0.63 -7.99
N ASN A 265 16.47 -1.23 -6.84
CA ASN A 265 16.54 -0.57 -5.53
C ASN A 265 17.67 -1.06 -4.63
N GLU A 266 18.64 -1.83 -5.17
CA GLU A 266 19.85 -2.25 -4.46
C GLU A 266 20.86 -1.09 -4.28
N VAL A 267 20.43 0.02 -3.71
CA VAL A 267 21.25 1.21 -3.46
C VAL A 267 21.72 1.28 -2.01
N ALA A 268 22.92 1.80 -1.78
CA ALA A 268 23.64 1.67 -0.51
C ALA A 268 22.83 2.12 0.73
N ASN A 269 22.15 3.27 0.67
CA ASN A 269 21.40 3.77 1.83
C ASN A 269 20.20 2.87 2.21
N TRP A 270 19.54 2.27 1.22
CA TRP A 270 18.46 1.31 1.45
C TRP A 270 19.01 -0.02 2.00
N GLN A 271 20.07 -0.56 1.39
CA GLN A 271 20.73 -1.77 1.90
C GLN A 271 21.21 -1.59 3.34
N ASN A 272 21.75 -0.42 3.70
CA ASN A 272 22.16 -0.09 5.06
C ASN A 272 20.98 -0.12 6.06
N ALA A 273 19.81 0.38 5.69
CA ALA A 273 18.61 0.32 6.53
C ALA A 273 18.08 -1.13 6.69
N VAL A 274 18.10 -1.91 5.61
CA VAL A 274 17.73 -3.34 5.61
C VAL A 274 18.69 -4.15 6.49
N ASN A 275 19.99 -3.83 6.46
CA ASN A 275 21.03 -4.46 7.28
C ASN A 275 21.01 -4.05 8.75
N ALA A 276 20.81 -2.77 9.04
CA ALA A 276 20.67 -2.26 10.41
C ALA A 276 19.41 -2.80 11.13
N THR A 277 18.46 -3.37 10.38
CA THR A 277 17.25 -4.03 10.90
C THR A 277 17.27 -5.54 10.67
N SER A 278 18.43 -6.15 10.44
CA SER A 278 18.53 -7.60 10.19
C SER A 278 17.81 -8.41 11.28
N ASN A 279 17.01 -9.38 10.85
CA ASN A 279 16.13 -10.21 11.68
C ASN A 279 15.12 -9.47 12.59
N GLN A 280 14.95 -8.15 12.47
CA GLN A 280 13.91 -7.43 13.20
C GLN A 280 12.56 -7.58 12.49
N VAL A 281 11.53 -7.95 13.27
CA VAL A 281 10.13 -8.08 12.87
C VAL A 281 9.24 -7.38 13.88
N ILE A 282 7.96 -7.20 13.57
CA ILE A 282 6.98 -6.57 14.45
C ILE A 282 5.99 -7.63 14.95
N THR A 283 5.82 -7.73 16.27
CA THR A 283 4.97 -8.74 16.90
C THR A 283 3.95 -8.13 17.86
N TYR A 284 2.79 -8.76 17.94
CA TYR A 284 1.74 -8.50 18.92
C TYR A 284 1.37 -9.84 19.56
N ASN A 285 1.36 -9.93 20.90
CA ASN A 285 1.20 -11.19 21.63
C ASN A 285 2.12 -12.32 21.11
N ALA A 286 3.40 -11.99 20.86
CA ALA A 286 4.43 -12.87 20.29
C ALA A 286 4.13 -13.46 18.88
N GLN A 287 3.08 -12.98 18.21
CA GLN A 287 2.74 -13.35 16.83
C GLN A 287 3.05 -12.23 15.85
N LEU A 288 3.44 -12.55 14.62
CA LEU A 288 3.70 -11.55 13.57
C LEU A 288 2.44 -10.74 13.27
N ILE A 289 2.58 -9.42 13.21
CA ILE A 289 1.46 -8.54 12.85
C ILE A 289 1.23 -8.49 11.33
N ASP A 290 0.03 -8.09 10.92
CA ASP A 290 -0.21 -7.59 9.57
C ASP A 290 0.38 -6.19 9.44
N ALA A 291 1.69 -6.11 9.18
CA ALA A 291 2.45 -4.87 8.99
C ALA A 291 2.13 -4.18 7.65
N VAL A 292 0.86 -3.83 7.46
CA VAL A 292 0.35 -3.09 6.30
C VAL A 292 0.77 -1.62 6.37
N TYR A 293 1.12 -1.06 5.21
CA TYR A 293 1.55 0.33 5.08
C TYR A 293 1.03 0.94 3.78
N SER A 294 0.94 2.26 3.72
CA SER A 294 0.51 2.97 2.51
C SER A 294 1.24 4.30 2.34
N ALA A 295 1.27 4.82 1.12
CA ALA A 295 2.04 6.01 0.77
C ALA A 295 1.74 7.19 1.69
N SER A 296 0.47 7.55 1.86
CA SER A 296 0.09 8.68 2.70
C SER A 296 -1.29 8.46 3.33
N SER A 297 -1.39 8.78 4.61
CA SER A 297 -2.63 8.67 5.40
C SER A 297 -3.61 9.81 5.11
N GLY A 298 -3.11 10.99 4.72
CA GLY A 298 -3.89 12.23 4.65
C GLY A 298 -4.10 12.84 6.04
N GLY A 299 -3.08 12.79 6.91
CA GLY A 299 -3.10 13.36 8.26
C GLY A 299 -3.71 12.50 9.38
N HIS A 300 -4.31 11.34 9.07
CA HIS A 300 -4.85 10.42 10.07
C HIS A 300 -4.98 9.02 9.46
N THR A 301 -4.58 7.97 10.21
CA THR A 301 -4.70 6.57 9.78
C THR A 301 -6.08 5.99 10.11
N GLU A 302 -6.45 4.84 9.53
CA GLU A 302 -7.82 4.30 9.64
C GLU A 302 -7.89 2.94 10.37
N ASN A 303 -9.03 2.66 10.98
CA ASN A 303 -9.31 1.36 11.61
C ASN A 303 -9.43 0.24 10.56
N SER A 304 -8.83 -0.92 10.82
CA SER A 304 -8.78 -2.04 9.86
C SER A 304 -10.17 -2.52 9.41
N GLU A 305 -11.16 -2.55 10.29
CA GLU A 305 -12.54 -2.94 10.02
C GLU A 305 -13.31 -1.91 9.20
N TYR A 306 -12.90 -0.64 9.16
CA TYR A 306 -13.56 0.36 8.32
C TYR A 306 -13.16 0.19 6.85
N VAL A 307 -11.89 -0.15 6.57
CA VAL A 307 -11.38 -0.37 5.20
C VAL A 307 -11.57 -1.81 4.71
N TRP A 308 -11.41 -2.79 5.61
CA TRP A 308 -11.58 -4.22 5.33
C TRP A 308 -12.75 -4.80 6.12
N VAL A 309 -12.62 -6.02 6.66
CA VAL A 309 -13.72 -6.73 7.33
C VAL A 309 -13.49 -6.85 8.84
N SER A 310 -12.28 -7.22 9.25
CA SER A 310 -11.98 -7.63 10.63
C SER A 310 -11.33 -6.52 11.46
N GLN A 311 -11.72 -6.45 12.73
CA GLN A 311 -11.04 -5.63 13.73
C GLN A 311 -9.71 -6.30 14.10
N VAL A 312 -8.62 -5.55 14.00
CA VAL A 312 -7.26 -6.00 14.29
C VAL A 312 -6.65 -5.08 15.37
N PRO A 313 -6.33 -5.58 16.58
CA PRO A 313 -6.00 -4.74 17.74
C PRO A 313 -4.89 -3.71 17.53
N TYR A 314 -3.87 -4.06 16.75
CA TYR A 314 -2.73 -3.18 16.44
C TYR A 314 -2.93 -2.28 15.20
N LEU A 315 -4.03 -2.43 14.46
CA LEU A 315 -4.36 -1.59 13.29
C LEU A 315 -5.56 -0.69 13.63
N ARG A 316 -5.31 0.30 14.48
CA ARG A 316 -6.28 1.33 14.89
C ARG A 316 -5.93 2.65 14.23
N GLY A 317 -6.92 3.48 13.93
CA GLY A 317 -6.68 4.82 13.45
C GLY A 317 -6.03 5.71 14.52
N VAL A 318 -4.96 6.42 14.14
CA VAL A 318 -4.23 7.40 14.94
C VAL A 318 -4.01 8.68 14.14
N PRO A 319 -3.93 9.86 14.79
CA PRO A 319 -3.46 11.09 14.17
C PRO A 319 -2.09 10.90 13.51
N ASP A 320 -1.86 11.64 12.44
CA ASP A 320 -0.62 11.55 11.66
C ASP A 320 -0.22 12.93 11.14
N PRO A 321 0.04 13.92 12.01
CA PRO A 321 0.38 15.28 11.58
C PRO A 321 1.62 15.30 10.67
N PHE A 322 2.55 14.38 10.92
CA PHE A 322 3.78 14.16 10.17
C PHE A 322 3.56 13.81 8.69
N ASP A 323 2.42 13.22 8.31
CA ASP A 323 2.06 12.94 6.91
C ASP A 323 1.87 14.21 6.08
N THR A 324 1.44 15.30 6.71
CA THR A 324 1.32 16.61 6.04
C THR A 324 2.64 17.40 6.06
N ALA A 325 3.61 16.99 6.88
CA ALA A 325 4.88 17.65 7.03
C ALA A 325 5.88 17.32 5.90
N GLY A 326 6.79 18.26 5.63
CA GLY A 326 7.97 18.01 4.78
C GLY A 326 7.70 17.80 3.28
N GLY A 327 6.58 18.30 2.75
CA GLY A 327 6.37 18.38 1.29
C GLY A 327 5.73 17.14 0.63
N ASN A 328 4.89 16.40 1.35
CA ASN A 328 4.10 15.30 0.78
C ASN A 328 3.14 15.82 -0.32
N PRO A 329 3.30 15.43 -1.60
CA PRO A 329 2.44 15.90 -2.69
C PRO A 329 1.02 15.30 -2.63
N ASN A 330 0.77 14.37 -1.71
CA ASN A 330 -0.54 13.72 -1.49
C ASN A 330 -1.25 14.25 -0.25
N ALA A 331 -0.64 15.17 0.51
CA ALA A 331 -1.27 15.77 1.70
C ALA A 331 -2.62 16.44 1.36
N ALA A 332 -2.74 17.00 0.15
CA ALA A 332 -4.00 17.43 -0.44
C ALA A 332 -4.00 17.21 -1.96
N TRP A 333 -5.15 16.92 -2.55
CA TRP A 333 -5.36 16.83 -3.99
C TRP A 333 -6.80 17.19 -4.37
N THR A 334 -6.99 17.66 -5.60
CA THR A 334 -8.31 17.97 -6.17
C THR A 334 -8.52 17.22 -7.47
N ARG A 335 -9.73 16.68 -7.69
CA ARG A 335 -10.15 16.03 -8.95
C ARG A 335 -11.52 16.53 -9.37
N ALA A 336 -11.71 16.81 -10.65
CA ALA A 336 -12.98 17.28 -11.20
C ALA A 336 -13.51 16.32 -12.27
N PHE A 337 -14.80 16.02 -12.21
CA PHE A 337 -15.54 15.20 -13.18
C PHE A 337 -16.87 15.86 -13.52
N SER A 338 -17.20 15.91 -14.80
CA SER A 338 -18.50 16.39 -15.28
C SER A 338 -19.62 15.40 -14.95
N GLY A 339 -20.85 15.90 -14.83
CA GLY A 339 -22.04 15.06 -14.71
C GLY A 339 -22.20 14.05 -15.83
N THR A 340 -21.76 14.39 -17.05
CA THR A 340 -21.76 13.50 -18.22
C THR A 340 -20.75 12.35 -18.07
N GLU A 341 -19.54 12.63 -17.57
CA GLU A 341 -18.53 11.59 -17.31
C GLU A 341 -19.03 10.59 -16.27
N LEU A 342 -19.41 11.07 -15.07
CA LEU A 342 -19.98 10.22 -14.01
C LEU A 342 -21.20 9.45 -14.53
N GLY A 343 -22.07 10.14 -15.27
CA GLY A 343 -23.23 9.59 -15.95
C GLY A 343 -22.92 8.37 -16.83
N SER A 344 -21.92 8.50 -17.70
CA SER A 344 -21.45 7.44 -18.59
C SER A 344 -20.83 6.24 -17.85
N TRP A 345 -20.21 6.48 -16.70
CA TRP A 345 -19.53 5.44 -15.91
C TRP A 345 -20.50 4.66 -15.01
N PHE A 346 -21.56 5.33 -14.53
CA PHE A 346 -22.50 4.78 -13.56
C PHE A 346 -23.89 4.46 -14.12
N GLY A 347 -24.19 4.85 -15.37
CA GLY A 347 -25.40 4.45 -16.11
C GLY A 347 -26.62 5.33 -15.85
N LEU A 348 -26.45 6.63 -15.57
CA LEU A 348 -27.48 7.50 -14.96
C LEU A 348 -27.98 8.66 -15.84
N GLY A 349 -27.67 8.67 -17.14
CA GLY A 349 -27.84 9.88 -17.96
C GLY A 349 -26.79 10.91 -17.58
N THR A 350 -27.14 12.19 -17.43
CA THR A 350 -26.23 13.20 -16.84
C THR A 350 -26.41 13.22 -15.32
N VAL A 351 -25.34 13.06 -14.55
CA VAL A 351 -25.37 13.19 -13.07
C VAL A 351 -25.56 14.65 -12.67
N THR A 352 -26.59 14.92 -11.87
CA THR A 352 -26.98 16.25 -11.37
C THR A 352 -26.72 16.41 -9.87
N SER A 353 -26.55 15.32 -9.12
CA SER A 353 -26.17 15.36 -7.71
C SER A 353 -25.24 14.21 -7.31
N VAL A 354 -24.33 14.49 -6.38
CA VAL A 354 -23.51 13.50 -5.67
C VAL A 354 -23.66 13.82 -4.19
N GLN A 355 -23.94 12.82 -3.36
CA GLN A 355 -24.05 12.94 -1.91
C GLN A 355 -23.18 11.88 -1.23
N ILE A 356 -22.63 12.23 -0.06
CA ILE A 356 -21.91 11.32 0.82
C ILE A 356 -22.79 11.11 2.05
N LEU A 357 -23.21 9.86 2.30
CA LEU A 357 -24.22 9.50 3.30
C LEU A 357 -23.67 8.42 4.26
N GLY A 358 -24.09 8.48 5.52
CA GLY A 358 -23.65 7.55 6.56
C GLY A 358 -22.33 7.95 7.23
N PRO A 359 -21.82 7.14 8.17
CA PRO A 359 -20.66 7.49 8.99
C PRO A 359 -19.35 7.42 8.20
N LEU A 360 -18.52 8.46 8.36
CA LEU A 360 -17.14 8.47 7.93
C LEU A 360 -16.28 7.60 8.88
N GLY A 361 -15.15 7.11 8.38
CA GLY A 361 -14.11 6.49 9.20
C GLY A 361 -13.42 7.51 10.10
N VAL A 362 -12.63 7.07 11.09
CA VAL A 362 -12.00 8.00 12.05
C VAL A 362 -11.01 8.95 11.39
N SER A 363 -10.50 8.61 10.20
CA SER A 363 -9.66 9.49 9.39
C SER A 363 -10.43 10.50 8.51
N GLY A 364 -11.77 10.49 8.52
CA GLY A 364 -12.61 11.22 7.57
C GLY A 364 -12.80 10.50 6.22
N ARG A 365 -12.59 9.19 6.19
CA ARG A 365 -12.69 8.33 5.00
C ARG A 365 -14.13 7.94 4.66
N VAL A 366 -14.38 7.69 3.37
CA VAL A 366 -15.69 7.24 2.84
C VAL A 366 -15.73 5.75 2.44
N ASP A 367 -14.72 4.92 2.77
CA ASP A 367 -14.61 3.51 2.31
C ASP A 367 -15.92 2.72 2.41
N ARG A 368 -16.66 2.89 3.52
CA ARG A 368 -17.97 2.28 3.80
C ARG A 368 -19.15 3.25 3.75
N ALA A 369 -18.91 4.57 3.63
CA ALA A 369 -19.99 5.53 3.45
C ALA A 369 -20.64 5.35 2.06
N THR A 370 -21.94 5.66 1.98
CA THR A 370 -22.71 5.56 0.74
C THR A 370 -22.50 6.81 -0.10
N ILE A 371 -21.91 6.66 -1.27
CA ILE A 371 -21.92 7.66 -2.33
C ILE A 371 -23.20 7.46 -3.14
N ARG A 372 -24.14 8.39 -2.97
CA ARG A 372 -25.37 8.44 -3.76
C ARG A 372 -25.17 9.35 -4.96
N LEU A 373 -25.41 8.82 -6.14
CA LEU A 373 -25.43 9.55 -7.40
C LEU A 373 -26.88 9.72 -7.84
N THR A 374 -27.24 10.90 -8.34
CA THR A 374 -28.54 11.17 -8.97
C THR A 374 -28.31 11.79 -10.33
N GLY A 375 -29.05 11.34 -11.34
CA GLY A 375 -28.94 11.83 -12.71
C GLY A 375 -30.26 11.80 -13.47
N THR A 376 -30.23 12.29 -14.71
CA THR A 376 -31.43 12.48 -15.56
C THR A 376 -32.14 11.18 -15.98
N GLY A 377 -31.52 10.02 -15.75
CA GLY A 377 -32.04 8.72 -16.14
C GLY A 377 -31.18 8.03 -17.20
N GLY A 378 -30.86 6.77 -16.96
CA GLY A 378 -30.11 5.91 -17.90
C GLY A 378 -30.34 4.42 -17.64
N PRO A 379 -29.49 3.53 -18.18
CA PRO A 379 -29.63 2.07 -18.03
C PRO A 379 -29.61 1.55 -16.58
N SER A 380 -29.17 2.35 -15.61
CA SER A 380 -29.18 2.06 -14.17
C SER A 380 -30.23 2.89 -13.39
N GLY A 381 -31.21 3.47 -14.07
CA GLY A 381 -32.24 4.32 -13.48
C GLY A 381 -31.81 5.78 -13.30
N THR A 382 -32.43 6.48 -12.36
CA THR A 382 -32.19 7.90 -12.04
C THR A 382 -31.27 8.11 -10.83
N SER A 383 -31.00 7.07 -10.03
CA SER A 383 -30.09 7.14 -8.88
C SER A 383 -29.36 5.82 -8.65
N ARG A 384 -28.17 5.90 -8.07
CA ARG A 384 -27.33 4.74 -7.73
C ARG A 384 -26.54 4.98 -6.45
N ASP A 385 -26.63 4.03 -5.54
CA ASP A 385 -25.85 3.99 -4.31
C ASP A 385 -24.66 3.04 -4.46
N LEU A 386 -23.50 3.45 -3.94
CA LEU A 386 -22.24 2.71 -3.94
C LEU A 386 -21.50 2.96 -2.63
N SER A 387 -20.65 2.03 -2.18
CA SER A 387 -19.66 2.40 -1.16
C SER A 387 -18.60 3.35 -1.76
N GLY A 388 -17.96 4.19 -0.94
CA GLY A 388 -16.87 5.05 -1.40
C GLY A 388 -15.71 4.27 -2.05
N THR A 389 -15.44 3.06 -1.58
CA THR A 389 -14.49 2.13 -2.21
C THR A 389 -14.93 1.72 -3.62
N ALA A 390 -16.20 1.34 -3.81
CA ALA A 390 -16.73 0.96 -5.12
C ALA A 390 -16.79 2.16 -6.10
N PHE A 391 -17.17 3.35 -5.60
CA PHE A 391 -17.14 4.59 -6.36
C PHE A 391 -15.72 4.93 -6.83
N ARG A 392 -14.75 4.98 -5.90
CA ARG A 392 -13.33 5.23 -6.23
C ARG A 392 -12.79 4.22 -7.24
N SER A 393 -13.05 2.93 -7.03
CA SER A 393 -12.57 1.89 -7.94
C SER A 393 -13.16 2.03 -9.34
N THR A 394 -14.44 2.41 -9.44
CA THR A 394 -15.09 2.62 -10.73
C THR A 394 -14.51 3.84 -11.43
N VAL A 395 -14.41 5.00 -10.76
CA VAL A 395 -13.79 6.22 -11.31
C VAL A 395 -12.35 5.94 -11.79
N ASN A 396 -11.52 5.32 -10.95
CA ASN A 396 -10.11 5.07 -11.29
C ASN A 396 -9.93 4.08 -12.45
N SER A 397 -10.93 3.23 -12.74
CA SER A 397 -10.94 2.35 -13.93
C SER A 397 -11.30 3.06 -15.24
N LYS A 398 -11.78 4.31 -15.17
CA LYS A 398 -12.30 5.09 -16.31
C LYS A 398 -11.46 6.33 -16.65
N VAL A 399 -10.45 6.65 -15.84
CA VAL A 399 -9.65 7.87 -15.98
C VAL A 399 -8.15 7.58 -16.01
N ALA A 400 -7.40 8.44 -16.70
CA ALA A 400 -5.94 8.41 -16.69
C ALA A 400 -5.38 8.65 -15.27
N SER A 401 -4.18 8.14 -14.99
CA SER A 401 -3.59 8.10 -13.64
C SER A 401 -3.53 9.46 -12.95
N ASN A 402 -3.29 10.55 -13.70
CA ASN A 402 -3.27 11.91 -13.17
C ASN A 402 -4.64 12.44 -12.69
N ARG A 403 -5.75 11.83 -13.15
CA ARG A 403 -7.13 12.15 -12.75
C ARG A 403 -7.71 11.19 -11.71
N GLN A 404 -6.98 10.16 -11.30
CA GLN A 404 -7.45 9.20 -10.30
C GLN A 404 -7.67 9.85 -8.92
N LEU A 405 -8.68 9.34 -8.20
CA LEU A 405 -8.90 9.61 -6.78
C LEU A 405 -7.87 8.79 -5.99
N MET A 406 -6.88 9.47 -5.39
CA MET A 406 -5.71 8.80 -4.80
C MET A 406 -6.06 7.97 -3.56
N SER A 407 -7.09 8.38 -2.83
CA SER A 407 -7.66 7.71 -1.66
C SER A 407 -9.19 7.82 -1.64
N THR A 408 -9.82 7.24 -0.63
CA THR A 408 -11.23 7.43 -0.22
C THR A 408 -11.38 8.49 0.89
N LYS A 409 -10.36 9.30 1.17
CA LYS A 409 -10.49 10.49 2.02
C LYS A 409 -10.73 11.70 1.10
N PHE A 410 -12.00 12.00 0.84
CA PHE A 410 -12.41 13.14 0.02
C PHE A 410 -13.79 13.68 0.43
N ALA A 411 -14.03 14.95 0.10
CA ALA A 411 -15.30 15.67 0.20
C ALA A 411 -15.62 16.38 -1.13
N LEU A 412 -16.88 16.80 -1.31
CA LEU A 412 -17.31 17.58 -2.47
C LEU A 412 -17.12 19.08 -2.20
N SER A 413 -16.29 19.74 -3.01
CA SER A 413 -16.09 21.19 -2.94
C SER A 413 -17.41 21.90 -3.28
N GLY A 414 -17.86 22.77 -2.37
CA GLY A 414 -19.19 23.40 -2.43
C GLY A 414 -20.16 22.88 -1.38
N SER A 415 -19.90 21.71 -0.78
CA SER A 415 -20.36 21.41 0.58
C SER A 415 -19.41 22.05 1.58
N SER A 416 -19.94 22.71 2.61
CA SER A 416 -19.17 23.59 3.49
C SER A 416 -18.38 22.85 4.57
N ALA A 417 -17.25 22.25 4.18
CA ALA A 417 -16.07 22.10 5.03
C ALA A 417 -14.88 21.61 4.16
N PRO A 418 -13.65 22.11 4.37
CA PRO A 418 -12.47 21.29 4.10
C PRO A 418 -12.61 19.95 4.83
N PRO A 419 -12.06 18.82 4.33
CA PRO A 419 -11.90 17.65 5.20
C PRO A 419 -11.17 18.12 6.46
N PRO A 420 -11.67 17.81 7.67
CA PRO A 420 -11.12 18.39 8.88
C PRO A 420 -9.62 18.14 8.90
N ALA A 421 -8.85 19.20 9.14
CA ALA A 421 -7.46 19.06 9.52
C ALA A 421 -7.41 18.02 10.65
N ALA A 422 -6.33 17.24 10.72
CA ALA A 422 -6.05 16.44 11.91
C ALA A 422 -6.28 17.37 13.13
N PRO A 423 -7.06 16.94 14.14
CA PRO A 423 -7.51 17.83 15.21
C PRO A 423 -6.31 18.63 15.69
N ALA A 424 -6.42 19.96 15.65
CA ALA A 424 -5.32 20.84 16.01
C ALA A 424 -4.77 20.37 17.36
N PRO A 425 -3.43 20.29 17.54
CA PRO A 425 -2.84 19.87 18.79
C PRO A 425 -3.56 20.54 19.94
N SER A 426 -4.15 19.74 20.82
CA SER A 426 -4.83 20.29 21.96
C SER A 426 -3.80 21.07 22.77
N ASN A 427 -4.10 22.32 23.11
CA ASN A 427 -3.24 23.13 23.98
C ASN A 427 -3.23 22.59 25.43
N SER A 428 -3.93 21.48 25.70
CA SER A 428 -3.87 20.73 26.95
C SER A 428 -2.59 19.90 26.99
N LEU A 429 -1.65 20.37 27.83
CA LEU A 429 -0.41 19.66 28.15
C LEU A 429 -0.67 18.22 28.63
N PRO A 430 0.28 17.28 28.38
CA PRO A 430 0.18 15.91 28.86
C PRO A 430 0.18 15.84 30.38
N THR A 431 -0.44 14.81 30.92
CA THR A 431 -0.52 14.55 32.36
C THR A 431 0.00 13.15 32.68
N GLY A 432 0.29 12.88 33.96
CA GLY A 432 0.78 11.58 34.37
C GLY A 432 1.19 11.55 35.84
N SER A 433 1.65 10.39 36.29
CA SER A 433 2.25 10.22 37.61
C SER A 433 3.24 9.06 37.62
N ILE A 434 4.30 9.14 38.44
CA ILE A 434 5.17 8.01 38.72
C ILE A 434 4.49 7.17 39.81
N THR A 435 4.13 5.92 39.50
CA THR A 435 3.50 4.98 40.44
C THR A 435 4.51 4.08 41.13
N GLU A 436 5.65 3.81 40.51
CA GLU A 436 6.70 2.94 41.04
C GLU A 436 8.08 3.46 40.63
N ALA A 437 9.04 3.41 41.54
CA ALA A 437 10.46 3.60 41.24
C ALA A 437 11.27 2.74 42.21
N ALA A 438 11.81 1.62 41.74
CA ALA A 438 12.41 0.59 42.58
C ALA A 438 13.60 -0.10 41.89
N ALA A 439 14.43 -0.79 42.67
CA ALA A 439 15.46 -1.68 42.17
C ALA A 439 15.31 -3.09 42.77
N SER A 440 15.45 -4.11 41.93
CA SER A 440 15.54 -5.52 42.33
C SER A 440 16.91 -6.04 41.91
N GLY A 441 17.80 -6.19 42.90
CA GLY A 441 19.24 -6.31 42.65
C GLY A 441 19.73 -5.13 41.80
N ARG A 442 20.38 -5.44 40.67
CA ARG A 442 20.86 -4.43 39.72
C ARG A 442 19.77 -3.83 38.84
N ARG A 443 18.60 -4.47 38.70
CA ARG A 443 17.56 -4.03 37.75
C ARG A 443 16.72 -2.93 38.36
N VAL A 444 16.84 -1.71 37.83
CA VAL A 444 15.97 -0.58 38.13
C VAL A 444 14.72 -0.66 37.26
N THR A 445 13.57 -0.36 37.83
CA THR A 445 12.29 -0.17 37.12
C THR A 445 11.67 1.14 37.59
N ILE A 446 11.18 1.94 36.65
CA ILE A 446 10.28 3.06 36.91
C ILE A 446 9.00 2.88 36.09
N SER A 447 7.85 2.97 36.74
CA SER A 447 6.54 2.81 36.10
C SER A 447 5.56 3.90 36.54
N GLY A 448 4.54 4.15 35.72
CA GLY A 448 3.62 5.25 35.94
C GLY A 448 2.49 5.33 34.93
N THR A 449 1.68 6.37 35.08
CA THR A 449 0.67 6.77 34.10
C THR A 449 1.15 7.96 33.28
N SER A 450 0.71 8.02 32.03
CA SER A 450 1.01 9.12 31.12
C SER A 450 -0.07 9.22 30.04
N TYR A 451 -0.80 10.34 30.04
CA TYR A 451 -1.94 10.64 29.18
C TYR A 451 -1.71 11.94 28.41
N ASP A 452 -2.06 11.93 27.13
CA ASP A 452 -2.05 13.10 26.25
C ASP A 452 -3.35 13.04 25.42
N PRO A 453 -4.16 14.11 25.35
CA PRO A 453 -5.34 14.14 24.49
C PRO A 453 -5.02 13.96 23.00
N ASN A 454 -3.79 14.27 22.58
CA ASN A 454 -3.32 14.19 21.20
C ASN A 454 -2.87 12.76 20.80
N GLY A 455 -2.58 11.87 21.76
CA GLY A 455 -2.18 10.50 21.46
C GLY A 455 -1.50 9.75 22.61
N SER A 456 -0.63 8.81 22.26
CA SER A 456 0.27 8.16 23.22
C SER A 456 1.50 9.05 23.39
N PRO A 457 1.69 9.74 24.54
CA PRO A 457 2.79 10.67 24.69
C PRO A 457 4.15 9.95 24.72
N LEU A 458 5.20 10.70 24.39
CA LEU A 458 6.57 10.27 24.64
C LEU A 458 6.92 10.53 26.12
N VAL A 459 7.54 9.56 26.76
CA VAL A 459 7.98 9.61 28.16
C VAL A 459 9.49 9.49 28.20
N ARG A 460 10.19 10.54 28.60
CA ARG A 460 11.64 10.57 28.81
C ARG A 460 11.97 10.28 30.26
N VAL A 461 12.76 9.25 30.48
CA VAL A 461 13.34 8.89 31.78
C VAL A 461 14.81 9.32 31.79
N VAL A 462 15.16 10.22 32.68
CA VAL A 462 16.54 10.68 32.91
C VAL A 462 17.01 10.13 34.25
N SER A 463 18.04 9.28 34.25
CA SER A 463 18.64 8.74 35.47
C SER A 463 20.05 9.28 35.68
N THR A 464 20.31 9.90 36.83
CA THR A 464 21.60 10.49 37.22
C THR A 464 22.22 9.76 38.42
N MET A 465 23.55 9.65 38.43
CA MET A 465 24.36 9.17 39.56
C MET A 465 25.68 9.97 39.55
N GLY A 466 25.80 10.96 40.44
CA GLY A 466 26.89 11.94 40.36
C GLY A 466 26.87 12.67 39.01
N SER A 467 28.00 12.67 38.30
CA SER A 467 28.12 13.21 36.94
C SER A 467 27.62 12.28 35.82
N VAL A 468 27.26 11.03 36.12
CA VAL A 468 26.81 10.07 35.11
C VAL A 468 25.30 10.23 34.86
N GLN A 469 24.93 10.56 33.62
CA GLN A 469 23.55 10.67 33.17
C GLN A 469 23.22 9.59 32.12
N ALA A 470 22.03 9.01 32.20
CA ALA A 470 21.46 8.16 31.17
C ALA A 470 20.05 8.67 30.82
N VAL A 471 19.73 8.72 29.53
CA VAL A 471 18.41 9.12 29.01
C VAL A 471 17.78 7.94 28.29
N ARG A 472 16.49 7.69 28.52
CA ARG A 472 15.70 6.65 27.85
C ARG A 472 14.35 7.24 27.48
N ASP A 473 14.00 7.21 26.21
CA ASP A 473 12.68 7.61 25.74
C ASP A 473 11.81 6.36 25.54
N TYR A 474 10.54 6.46 25.90
CA TYR A 474 9.56 5.38 25.90
C TYR A 474 8.19 5.93 25.52
N ARG A 475 7.46 5.29 24.61
CA ARG A 475 6.11 5.76 24.23
C ARG A 475 5.03 5.08 25.07
N SER A 476 4.17 5.89 25.70
CA SER A 476 3.07 5.42 26.57
C SER A 476 2.16 4.41 25.86
N THR A 477 1.87 3.29 26.52
CA THR A 477 0.91 2.29 26.06
C THR A 477 -0.24 2.19 27.05
N ASP A 478 -1.48 2.27 26.57
CA ASP A 478 -2.71 2.22 27.38
C ASP A 478 -2.72 3.19 28.58
N GLY A 479 -2.14 4.37 28.38
CA GLY A 479 -2.02 5.42 29.40
C GLY A 479 -0.96 5.14 30.47
N ARG A 480 -0.05 4.20 30.23
CA ARG A 480 0.98 3.75 31.18
C ARG A 480 2.38 3.70 30.56
N PHE A 481 3.38 3.82 31.41
CA PHE A 481 4.77 3.53 31.06
C PHE A 481 5.42 2.58 32.07
N SER A 482 6.38 1.79 31.60
CA SER A 482 7.28 1.00 32.45
C SER A 482 8.62 0.87 31.75
N VAL A 483 9.67 1.43 32.37
CA VAL A 483 11.03 1.49 31.83
C VAL A 483 11.96 0.80 32.81
N SER A 484 12.63 -0.27 32.36
CA SER A 484 13.59 -1.02 33.17
C SER A 484 14.98 -1.06 32.55
N TRP A 485 16.02 -1.03 33.39
CA TRP A 485 17.42 -1.16 32.98
C TRP A 485 18.30 -1.65 34.12
N ASP A 486 19.48 -2.18 33.79
CA ASP A 486 20.45 -2.59 34.81
C ASP A 486 21.34 -1.41 35.22
N GLY A 487 21.45 -1.18 36.53
CA GLY A 487 22.21 -0.13 37.17
C GLY A 487 23.53 -0.59 37.78
N SER A 488 24.42 0.39 37.95
CA SER A 488 25.52 0.35 38.92
C SER A 488 24.97 0.46 40.35
N VAL A 489 25.64 -0.18 41.32
CA VAL A 489 25.35 -0.06 42.76
C VAL A 489 25.44 1.42 43.18
N GLY A 490 24.53 1.85 44.05
CA GLY A 490 24.43 3.23 44.55
C GLY A 490 23.06 3.86 44.29
N THR A 491 22.87 5.08 44.81
CA THR A 491 21.64 5.85 44.64
C THR A 491 21.60 6.55 43.28
N ARG A 492 20.48 6.39 42.56
CA ARG A 492 20.18 7.08 41.30
C ARG A 492 18.98 7.99 41.49
N SER A 493 19.09 9.27 41.10
CA SER A 493 17.88 10.07 40.92
C SER A 493 17.31 9.79 39.53
N VAL A 494 16.01 9.52 39.45
CA VAL A 494 15.31 9.17 38.20
C VAL A 494 14.18 10.14 37.99
N CYS A 495 14.36 11.08 37.06
CA CYS A 495 13.38 12.08 36.66
C CYS A 495 12.59 11.61 35.45
N VAL A 496 11.30 11.89 35.40
CA VAL A 496 10.42 11.55 34.28
C VAL A 496 9.79 12.81 33.69
N THR A 497 9.81 12.94 32.37
CA THR A 497 9.13 14.00 31.62
C THR A 497 8.21 13.38 30.58
N VAL A 498 6.96 13.82 30.52
CA VAL A 498 5.99 13.42 29.48
C VAL A 498 5.85 14.56 28.48
N PHE A 499 5.96 14.27 27.19
CA PHE A 499 5.90 15.24 26.10
C PHE A 499 4.58 15.17 25.33
N ASP A 500 4.04 16.35 25.04
CA ASP A 500 2.98 16.57 24.06
C ASP A 500 3.52 16.29 22.66
N GLU A 501 2.80 15.44 21.91
CA GLU A 501 3.07 15.18 20.51
C GLU A 501 1.90 15.70 19.66
N PRO A 502 2.08 16.76 18.85
CA PRO A 502 3.34 17.17 18.22
C PRO A 502 4.01 18.46 18.77
N SER A 503 3.52 19.09 19.86
CA SER A 503 4.06 20.42 20.25
C SER A 503 5.49 20.37 20.83
N GLY A 504 5.93 19.21 21.30
CA GLY A 504 7.24 19.03 21.95
C GLY A 504 7.33 19.63 23.35
N GLN A 505 6.23 20.13 23.92
CA GLN A 505 6.20 20.66 25.29
C GLN A 505 6.22 19.51 26.31
N GLY A 506 7.21 19.52 27.20
CA GLY A 506 7.40 18.50 28.23
C GLY A 506 6.95 18.93 29.61
N ILE A 507 6.10 18.15 30.27
CA ILE A 507 5.80 18.26 31.71
C ILE A 507 6.65 17.26 32.50
N SER A 508 7.36 17.74 33.51
CA SER A 508 8.03 16.87 34.48
C SER A 508 7.00 16.23 35.44
N LEU A 509 7.05 14.90 35.58
CA LEU A 509 6.36 14.16 36.64
C LEU A 509 7.15 14.14 37.96
N GLY A 510 8.25 14.90 38.03
CA GLY A 510 9.22 14.90 39.12
C GLY A 510 10.24 13.78 39.03
N CYS A 511 11.00 13.62 40.12
CA CYS A 511 12.06 12.63 40.26
C CYS A 511 11.79 11.67 41.42
N ARG A 512 12.42 10.50 41.37
CA ARG A 512 12.44 9.49 42.45
C ARG A 512 13.86 8.97 42.62
N ASP A 513 14.31 8.88 43.86
CA ASP A 513 15.60 8.27 44.15
C ASP A 513 15.44 6.76 44.30
N VAL A 514 16.27 6.00 43.59
CA VAL A 514 16.28 4.54 43.58
C VAL A 514 17.65 4.05 44.04
N VAL A 515 17.68 3.26 45.11
CA VAL A 515 18.91 2.66 45.65
C VAL A 515 19.13 1.30 45.02
N VAL A 516 20.14 1.19 44.15
CA VAL A 516 20.62 -0.08 43.60
C VAL A 516 21.57 -0.72 44.61
N LYS A 517 21.23 -1.93 45.09
CA LYS A 517 22.02 -2.70 46.06
C LYS A 517 22.97 -3.67 45.38
#